data_AF-A0A972S110-F1
#
_entry.id   AF-A0A972S110-F1
#
_cell.length_a   1.000
_cell.length_b   1.000
_cell.length_c   1.000
_cell.angle_alpha   90.00
_cell.angle_beta   90.00
_cell.angle_gamma   90.00
#
_symmetry.space_group_name_H-M   'P 1'
#
loop_
_entity.id
_entity.type
_entity.pdbx_description
1 polymer ?
#
loop_
_entity_poly.entity_id
_entity_poly.type
_entity_poly.pdbx_seq_one_letter_code
_entity_poly.pdbx_strand_id
1 'polypeptide(L)'
;MDRTGEKAIMPKGSNLIQQNYITKEGLDIVNKHISLFKQFIQSQMVEGIDYGYIVNKEGKPISEKPILFKSGAEKLAMLFSFSPVYEIDKFEDWDKGIFRYEVKCSLISRKTGEIIAEGHGIAHSKEKKYRSEKVDPFDLPNTLLKMAKKRAFVDAILLATGGSFFFTQDLEDNVETYQEDSITDAQIKKISVLVKELGWSEEEFKQWLKKVAQVESRRELKKSQASRVIEYLQNKLNQKKQS
;
A
#
# COMPACT_ATOMS: atom_id res chain seq x y z
N MET A 1 17.31 72.17 -41.75
CA MET A 1 16.45 72.07 -40.56
C MET A 1 15.68 70.77 -40.68
N ASP A 2 15.80 69.91 -39.66
CA ASP A 2 14.98 68.70 -39.41
C ASP A 2 14.94 67.61 -40.49
N ARG A 3 14.97 66.30 -40.20
CA ARG A 3 15.12 65.53 -38.95
C ARG A 3 15.44 64.09 -39.36
N THR A 4 16.50 63.55 -38.76
CA THR A 4 16.64 62.16 -38.26
C THR A 4 16.31 60.98 -39.18
N GLY A 5 17.37 60.24 -39.52
CA GLY A 5 17.26 58.87 -40.01
C GLY A 5 16.64 57.92 -38.99
N GLU A 6 15.59 57.23 -39.41
CA GLU A 6 15.09 56.04 -38.72
C GLU A 6 15.97 54.84 -39.11
N LYS A 7 17.00 54.58 -38.30
CA LYS A 7 17.52 53.23 -38.18
C LYS A 7 16.41 52.38 -37.56
N ALA A 8 16.00 51.31 -38.24
CA ALA A 8 15.15 50.29 -37.68
C ALA A 8 15.71 49.83 -36.32
N ILE A 9 15.03 50.21 -35.24
CA ILE A 9 15.35 49.73 -33.89
C ILE A 9 14.79 48.32 -33.82
N MET A 10 15.65 47.31 -33.99
CA MET A 10 15.29 45.95 -33.61
C MET A 10 15.00 45.93 -32.10
N PRO A 11 13.87 45.38 -31.65
CA PRO A 11 13.59 45.28 -30.22
C PRO A 11 14.64 44.36 -29.57
N LYS A 12 15.41 44.93 -28.63
CA LYS A 12 16.26 44.18 -27.70
C LYS A 12 15.46 43.87 -26.45
N GLY A 13 15.37 42.58 -26.12
CA GLY A 13 14.72 42.05 -24.91
C GLY A 13 13.25 41.73 -25.15
N SER A 14 12.69 40.62 -24.66
CA SER A 14 13.09 39.81 -23.53
C SER A 14 12.28 38.52 -23.48
N ASN A 15 12.90 37.49 -22.89
CA ASN A 15 12.35 36.19 -22.50
C ASN A 15 12.06 35.23 -23.65
N LEU A 16 13.17 34.64 -24.09
CA LEU A 16 13.28 33.21 -24.35
C LEU A 16 12.17 32.47 -23.59
N ILE A 17 11.27 31.84 -24.35
CA ILE A 17 10.61 30.63 -23.91
C ILE A 17 11.76 29.74 -23.43
N GLN A 18 12.00 29.64 -22.13
CA GLN A 18 12.89 28.63 -21.59
C GLN A 18 12.24 27.31 -21.99
N GLN A 19 12.72 26.76 -23.10
CA GLN A 19 12.23 25.51 -23.62
C GLN A 19 12.51 24.45 -22.56
N ASN A 20 11.46 23.76 -22.10
CA ASN A 20 11.51 22.66 -21.13
C ASN A 20 12.20 21.43 -21.75
N TYR A 21 13.47 21.55 -22.11
CA TYR A 21 14.25 20.44 -22.65
C TYR A 21 14.82 19.57 -21.53
N ILE A 22 14.91 18.27 -21.81
CA ILE A 22 15.64 17.32 -20.99
C ILE A 22 17.14 17.65 -21.11
N THR A 23 17.80 17.90 -19.98
CA THR A 23 19.25 18.12 -19.90
C THR A 23 19.97 16.85 -19.47
N LYS A 24 21.27 16.75 -19.76
CA LYS A 24 22.09 15.61 -19.30
C LYS A 24 22.15 15.59 -17.77
N GLU A 25 22.30 16.74 -17.15
CA GLU A 25 22.31 16.90 -15.69
C GLU A 25 20.96 16.46 -15.08
N GLY A 26 19.85 16.84 -15.72
CA GLY A 26 18.52 16.41 -15.31
C GLY A 26 18.34 14.89 -15.40
N LEU A 27 18.87 14.28 -16.46
CA LEU A 27 18.86 12.82 -16.62
C LEU A 27 19.68 12.13 -15.54
N ASP A 28 20.86 12.66 -15.18
CA ASP A 28 21.70 12.11 -14.12
C ASP A 28 21.04 12.20 -12.74
N ILE A 29 20.34 13.31 -12.46
CA ILE A 29 19.54 13.47 -11.23
C ILE A 29 18.45 12.39 -11.16
N VAL A 30 17.70 12.18 -12.24
CA VAL A 30 16.64 11.17 -12.31
C VAL A 30 17.22 9.76 -12.14
N ASN A 31 18.32 9.43 -12.81
CA ASN A 31 18.98 8.13 -12.70
C ASN A 31 19.46 7.85 -11.27
N LYS A 32 20.07 8.85 -10.63
CA LYS A 32 20.51 8.76 -9.23
C LYS A 32 19.32 8.58 -8.28
N HIS A 33 18.24 9.34 -8.50
CA HIS A 33 17.00 9.21 -7.73
C HIS A 33 16.42 7.79 -7.82
N ILE A 34 16.26 7.26 -9.03
CA ILE A 34 15.77 5.89 -9.28
C ILE A 34 16.67 4.86 -8.60
N SER A 35 17.99 5.01 -8.69
CA SER A 35 18.95 4.09 -8.07
C SER A 35 18.83 4.07 -6.54
N LEU A 36 18.78 5.25 -5.91
CA LEU A 36 18.62 5.38 -4.45
C LEU A 36 17.26 4.87 -3.99
N PHE A 37 16.20 5.12 -4.75
CA PHE A 37 14.87 4.61 -4.44
C PHE A 37 14.86 3.07 -4.49
N LYS A 38 15.45 2.45 -5.52
CA LYS A 38 15.60 0.98 -5.60
C LYS A 38 16.34 0.42 -4.38
N GLN A 39 17.45 1.05 -3.99
CA GLN A 39 18.20 0.66 -2.80
C GLN A 39 17.36 0.77 -1.52
N PHE A 40 16.56 1.83 -1.39
CA PHE A 40 15.66 2.00 -0.27
C PHE A 40 14.59 0.89 -0.21
N ILE A 41 13.93 0.59 -1.33
CA ILE A 41 12.94 -0.50 -1.40
C ILE A 41 13.58 -1.82 -0.96
N GLN A 42 14.76 -2.16 -1.51
CA GLN A 42 15.44 -3.42 -1.23
C GLN A 42 15.92 -3.56 0.22
N SER A 43 16.28 -2.46 0.87
CA SER A 43 16.90 -2.51 2.21
C SER A 43 15.93 -2.18 3.34
N GLN A 44 14.89 -1.38 3.09
CA GLN A 44 13.99 -0.84 4.13
C GLN A 44 12.54 -1.29 3.98
N MET A 45 12.13 -1.84 2.83
CA MET A 45 10.76 -2.29 2.60
C MET A 45 10.67 -3.81 2.52
N VAL A 46 9.55 -4.35 2.99
CA VAL A 46 9.27 -5.78 3.02
C VAL A 46 8.04 -6.09 2.17
N GLU A 47 8.21 -6.96 1.18
CA GLU A 47 7.09 -7.44 0.36
C GLU A 47 6.04 -8.18 1.23
N GLY A 48 4.76 -7.90 0.97
CA GLY A 48 3.63 -8.36 1.76
C GLY A 48 3.36 -7.53 3.02
N ILE A 49 4.23 -6.58 3.39
CA ILE A 49 4.03 -5.67 4.53
C ILE A 49 3.97 -4.23 4.06
N ASP A 50 4.95 -3.77 3.27
CA ASP A 50 5.08 -2.38 2.81
C ASP A 50 4.60 -2.18 1.36
N TYR A 51 4.69 -3.23 0.54
CA TYR A 51 4.18 -3.29 -0.83
C TYR A 51 3.86 -4.74 -1.19
N GLY A 52 3.11 -4.99 -2.26
CA GLY A 52 2.87 -6.36 -2.71
C GLY A 52 2.12 -6.44 -4.03
N TYR A 53 1.99 -7.63 -4.58
CA TYR A 53 1.21 -7.85 -5.80
C TYR A 53 -0.20 -8.31 -5.48
N ILE A 54 -1.15 -7.82 -6.26
CA ILE A 54 -2.45 -8.46 -6.33
C ILE A 54 -2.30 -9.67 -7.24
N VAL A 55 -2.78 -10.81 -6.78
CA VAL A 55 -2.67 -12.08 -7.50
C VAL A 55 -4.06 -12.59 -7.88
N ASN A 56 -4.14 -13.31 -9.00
CA ASN A 56 -5.34 -14.04 -9.39
C ASN A 56 -5.53 -15.30 -8.51
N LYS A 57 -6.59 -16.06 -8.76
CA LYS A 57 -6.89 -17.32 -8.03
C LYS A 57 -5.79 -18.38 -8.12
N GLU A 58 -4.90 -18.28 -9.12
CA GLU A 58 -3.79 -19.20 -9.36
C GLU A 58 -2.49 -18.69 -8.71
N GLY A 59 -2.53 -17.55 -8.02
CA GLY A 59 -1.36 -16.93 -7.38
C GLY A 59 -0.47 -16.11 -8.32
N LYS A 60 -0.90 -15.86 -9.57
CA LYS A 60 -0.15 -15.07 -10.54
C LYS A 60 -0.46 -13.56 -10.38
N PRO A 61 0.56 -12.67 -10.37
CA PRO A 61 0.34 -11.23 -10.37
C PRO A 61 -0.56 -10.77 -11.52
N ILE A 62 -1.53 -9.91 -11.22
CA ILE A 62 -2.40 -9.29 -12.23
C ILE A 62 -1.84 -7.96 -12.76
N SER A 63 -0.71 -7.51 -12.21
CA SER A 63 0.00 -6.29 -12.61
C SER A 63 1.50 -6.52 -12.66
N GLU A 64 2.17 -5.71 -13.49
CA GLU A 64 3.63 -5.69 -13.60
C GLU A 64 4.28 -5.01 -12.39
N LYS A 65 3.61 -4.02 -11.81
CA LYS A 65 4.10 -3.28 -10.63
C LYS A 65 3.33 -3.71 -9.39
N PRO A 66 3.99 -3.82 -8.22
CA PRO A 66 3.30 -4.03 -6.97
C PRO A 66 2.51 -2.78 -6.57
N ILE A 67 1.52 -2.95 -5.71
CA ILE A 67 0.82 -1.86 -5.02
C ILE A 67 1.60 -1.43 -3.77
N LEU A 68 1.59 -0.13 -3.50
CA LEU A 68 2.18 0.44 -2.29
C LEU A 68 1.17 0.38 -1.14
N PHE A 69 1.55 -0.23 -0.02
CA PHE A 69 0.71 -0.25 1.18
C PHE A 69 0.94 0.99 2.05
N LYS A 70 0.03 1.24 2.98
CA LYS A 70 0.08 2.39 3.90
C LYS A 70 1.40 2.45 4.70
N SER A 71 1.84 1.32 5.22
CA SER A 71 3.13 1.14 5.90
C SER A 71 4.32 1.56 5.03
N GLY A 72 4.33 1.15 3.76
CA GLY A 72 5.34 1.58 2.80
C GLY A 72 5.29 3.07 2.50
N ALA A 73 4.09 3.63 2.35
CA ALA A 73 3.90 5.06 2.17
C ALA A 73 4.37 5.87 3.40
N GLU A 74 4.16 5.37 4.63
CA GLU A 74 4.66 5.99 5.87
C GLU A 74 6.19 5.95 5.95
N LYS A 75 6.84 4.86 5.53
CA LYS A 75 8.31 4.79 5.43
C LYS A 75 8.86 5.80 4.44
N LEU A 76 8.20 5.98 3.30
CA LEU A 76 8.57 7.01 2.32
C LEU A 76 8.34 8.42 2.88
N ALA A 77 7.20 8.69 3.53
CA ALA A 77 6.98 9.98 4.18
C ALA A 77 8.08 10.29 5.20
N MET A 78 8.52 9.29 5.98
CA MET A 78 9.62 9.44 6.91
C MET A 78 10.96 9.73 6.21
N LEU A 79 11.30 8.96 5.17
CA LEU A 79 12.52 9.15 4.37
C LEU A 79 12.63 10.57 3.81
N PHE A 80 11.53 11.10 3.28
CA PHE A 80 11.49 12.44 2.68
C PHE A 80 11.15 13.55 3.69
N SER A 81 10.95 13.21 4.97
CA SER A 81 10.58 14.16 6.03
C SER A 81 9.27 14.91 5.73
N PHE A 82 8.28 14.21 5.21
CA PHE A 82 6.95 14.75 4.93
C PHE A 82 6.02 14.63 6.14
N SER A 83 5.06 15.56 6.21
CA SER A 83 3.99 15.57 7.19
C SER A 83 2.65 15.69 6.45
N PRO A 84 1.76 14.69 6.52
CA PRO A 84 0.46 14.76 5.87
C PRO A 84 -0.50 15.64 6.67
N VAL A 85 -1.22 16.51 5.97
CA VAL A 85 -2.37 17.27 6.47
C VAL A 85 -3.59 16.89 5.64
N TYR A 86 -4.74 16.73 6.29
CA TYR A 86 -5.95 16.24 5.64
C TYR A 86 -7.06 17.28 5.68
N GLU A 87 -7.67 17.52 4.52
CA GLU A 87 -8.94 18.21 4.37
C GLU A 87 -10.01 17.18 3.99
N ILE A 88 -11.17 17.22 4.65
CA ILE A 88 -12.20 16.19 4.53
C ILE A 88 -13.51 16.86 4.10
N ASP A 89 -14.02 16.47 2.94
CA ASP A 89 -15.40 16.68 2.51
C ASP A 89 -16.22 15.42 2.80
N LYS A 90 -17.46 15.59 3.28
CA LYS A 90 -18.31 14.46 3.65
C LYS A 90 -19.76 14.67 3.28
N PHE A 91 -20.41 13.57 2.89
CA PHE A 91 -21.84 13.48 2.70
C PHE A 91 -22.37 12.28 3.49
N GLU A 92 -23.34 12.51 4.37
CA GLU A 92 -23.91 11.50 5.27
C GLU A 92 -25.45 11.65 5.28
N ASP A 93 -26.15 10.66 4.73
CA ASP A 93 -27.61 10.51 4.82
C ASP A 93 -27.90 9.32 5.74
N TRP A 94 -28.19 9.63 7.00
CA TRP A 94 -28.44 8.65 8.06
C TRP A 94 -29.82 8.00 7.95
N ASP A 95 -30.76 8.56 7.19
CA ASP A 95 -32.05 7.90 6.95
C ASP A 95 -31.89 6.76 5.93
N LYS A 96 -30.98 6.94 4.96
CA LYS A 96 -30.76 5.99 3.85
C LYS A 96 -29.48 5.15 3.98
N GLY A 97 -28.66 5.37 5.01
CA GLY A 97 -27.36 4.70 5.16
C GLY A 97 -26.38 5.03 4.02
N ILE A 98 -26.42 6.25 3.49
CA ILE A 98 -25.55 6.67 2.38
C ILE A 98 -24.43 7.56 2.91
N PHE A 99 -23.20 7.09 2.77
CA PHE A 99 -22.01 7.76 3.28
C PHE A 99 -20.96 7.89 2.17
N ARG A 100 -20.40 9.09 2.03
CA ARG A 100 -19.28 9.39 1.13
C ARG A 100 -18.28 10.29 1.86
N TYR A 101 -17.01 9.93 1.80
CA TYR A 101 -15.91 10.76 2.27
C TYR A 101 -14.95 11.01 1.12
N GLU A 102 -14.63 12.27 0.92
CA GLU A 102 -13.62 12.73 -0.01
C GLU A 102 -12.53 13.43 0.80
N VAL A 103 -11.29 13.01 0.61
CA VAL A 103 -10.16 13.47 1.40
C VAL A 103 -9.08 13.98 0.46
N LYS A 104 -8.63 15.20 0.71
CA LYS A 104 -7.39 15.73 0.16
C LYS A 104 -6.29 15.59 1.20
N CYS A 105 -5.15 15.01 0.82
CA CYS A 105 -3.96 14.89 1.64
C CYS A 105 -2.86 15.78 1.07
N SER A 106 -2.46 16.83 1.78
CA SER A 106 -1.35 17.69 1.41
C SER A 106 -0.09 17.27 2.19
N LEU A 107 1.00 16.97 1.48
CA LEU A 107 2.28 16.61 2.08
C LEU A 107 3.14 17.84 2.28
N ILE A 108 3.39 18.20 3.54
CA ILE A 108 4.23 19.32 3.91
C ILE A 108 5.66 18.83 4.16
N SER A 109 6.65 19.45 3.53
CA SER A 109 8.06 19.25 3.87
C SER A 109 8.34 19.79 5.26
N ARG A 110 8.75 18.93 6.20
CA ARG A 110 9.16 19.37 7.55
C ARG A 110 10.42 20.24 7.53
N LYS A 111 11.15 20.25 6.41
CA LYS A 111 12.38 21.04 6.23
C LYS A 111 12.07 22.47 5.79
N THR A 112 11.10 22.65 4.89
CA THR A 112 10.81 23.94 4.25
C THR A 112 9.46 24.53 4.66
N GLY A 113 8.53 23.73 5.18
CA GLY A 113 7.15 24.13 5.49
C GLY A 113 6.25 24.21 4.24
N GLU A 114 6.76 23.89 3.06
CA GLU A 114 6.03 23.98 1.80
C GLU A 114 5.22 22.71 1.52
N ILE A 115 4.11 22.88 0.78
CA ILE A 115 3.34 21.77 0.23
C ILE A 115 4.11 21.21 -0.98
N ILE A 116 4.45 19.92 -0.92
CA ILE A 116 5.21 19.21 -1.95
C ILE A 116 4.30 18.54 -2.97
N ALA A 117 3.20 17.94 -2.50
CA ALA A 117 2.18 17.33 -3.34
C ALA A 117 0.85 17.26 -2.59
N GLU A 118 -0.22 17.16 -3.36
CA GLU A 118 -1.57 16.88 -2.87
C GLU A 118 -2.10 15.64 -3.56
N GLY A 119 -2.69 14.74 -2.79
CA GLY A 119 -3.34 13.52 -3.30
C GLY A 119 -4.78 13.44 -2.84
N HIS A 120 -5.61 12.73 -3.60
CA HIS A 120 -7.04 12.66 -3.39
C HIS A 120 -7.51 11.22 -3.17
N GLY A 121 -8.46 11.04 -2.28
CA GLY A 121 -9.03 9.73 -1.96
C GLY A 121 -10.51 9.84 -1.65
N ILE A 122 -11.32 9.03 -2.32
CA ILE A 122 -12.76 8.96 -2.10
C ILE A 122 -13.12 7.57 -1.59
N ALA A 123 -14.09 7.48 -0.67
CA ALA A 123 -14.69 6.24 -0.23
C ALA A 123 -16.21 6.38 -0.12
N HIS A 124 -16.96 5.35 -0.54
CA HIS A 124 -18.43 5.41 -0.56
C HIS A 124 -19.07 4.10 -0.08
N SER A 125 -20.15 4.21 0.72
CA SER A 125 -20.95 3.05 1.17
C SER A 125 -21.58 2.21 0.05
N LYS A 126 -21.60 2.70 -1.20
CA LYS A 126 -22.12 1.99 -2.38
C LYS A 126 -21.04 1.26 -3.20
N GLU A 127 -19.78 1.28 -2.76
CA GLU A 127 -18.71 0.47 -3.36
C GLU A 127 -19.09 -1.01 -3.35
N LYS A 128 -18.67 -1.77 -4.38
CA LYS A 128 -19.10 -3.16 -4.62
C LYS A 128 -18.91 -4.06 -3.38
N LYS A 129 -17.80 -3.90 -2.65
CA LYS A 129 -17.46 -4.65 -1.44
C LYS A 129 -18.43 -4.45 -0.26
N TYR A 130 -19.25 -3.40 -0.29
CA TYR A 130 -20.23 -3.10 0.76
C TYR A 130 -21.68 -3.42 0.35
N ARG A 131 -21.91 -4.00 -0.84
CA ARG A 131 -23.26 -4.33 -1.32
C ARG A 131 -23.86 -5.62 -0.72
N SER A 132 -23.13 -6.30 0.17
CA SER A 132 -23.58 -7.52 0.83
C SER A 132 -24.61 -7.21 1.90
N GLU A 133 -25.66 -8.02 2.02
CA GLU A 133 -26.67 -7.93 3.10
C GLU A 133 -26.08 -8.08 4.51
N LYS A 134 -24.85 -8.60 4.63
CA LYS A 134 -24.14 -8.76 5.91
C LYS A 134 -23.45 -7.49 6.40
N VAL A 135 -23.39 -6.45 5.57
CA VAL A 135 -22.74 -5.19 5.92
C VAL A 135 -23.82 -4.20 6.28
N ASP A 136 -23.85 -3.78 7.54
CA ASP A 136 -24.69 -2.66 7.96
C ASP A 136 -24.04 -1.35 7.46
N PRO A 137 -24.70 -0.56 6.59
CA PRO A 137 -24.17 0.72 6.15
C PRO A 137 -23.85 1.68 7.31
N PHE A 138 -24.56 1.59 8.43
CA PHE A 138 -24.39 2.48 9.59
C PHE A 138 -23.06 2.25 10.34
N ASP A 139 -22.41 1.11 10.13
CA ASP A 139 -21.07 0.81 10.67
C ASP A 139 -19.92 1.29 9.76
N LEU A 140 -20.24 1.73 8.53
CA LEU A 140 -19.24 2.12 7.54
C LEU A 140 -18.56 3.49 7.74
N PRO A 141 -19.14 4.51 8.41
CA PRO A 141 -18.55 5.86 8.49
C PRO A 141 -17.04 5.90 8.77
N ASN A 142 -16.61 5.27 9.87
CA ASN A 142 -15.19 5.25 10.27
C ASN A 142 -14.31 4.47 9.27
N THR A 143 -14.82 3.38 8.74
CA THR A 143 -14.11 2.54 7.76
C THR A 143 -13.90 3.31 6.46
N LEU A 144 -14.93 3.99 5.95
CA LEU A 144 -14.85 4.80 4.74
C LEU A 144 -13.91 5.99 4.93
N LEU A 145 -13.99 6.70 6.06
CA LEU A 145 -13.08 7.80 6.35
C LEU A 145 -11.61 7.33 6.38
N LYS A 146 -11.31 6.24 7.09
CA LYS A 146 -9.95 5.67 7.14
C LYS A 146 -9.47 5.23 5.76
N MET A 147 -10.37 4.66 4.96
CA MET A 147 -10.06 4.24 3.59
C MET A 147 -9.77 5.41 2.66
N ALA A 148 -10.60 6.46 2.68
CA ALA A 148 -10.38 7.68 1.91
C ALA A 148 -9.06 8.36 2.30
N LYS A 149 -8.77 8.46 3.61
CA LYS A 149 -7.48 8.98 4.09
C LYS A 149 -6.29 8.16 3.61
N LYS A 150 -6.39 6.83 3.60
CA LYS A 150 -5.33 5.95 3.09
C LYS A 150 -5.10 6.21 1.59
N ARG A 151 -6.17 6.20 0.79
CA ARG A 151 -6.12 6.43 -0.67
C ARG A 151 -5.46 7.79 -0.98
N ALA A 152 -5.91 8.85 -0.31
CA ALA A 152 -5.37 10.20 -0.48
C ALA A 152 -3.88 10.29 -0.09
N PHE A 153 -3.48 9.65 1.01
CA PHE A 153 -2.10 9.67 1.48
C PHE A 153 -1.16 8.90 0.54
N VAL A 154 -1.55 7.72 0.08
CA VAL A 154 -0.75 6.92 -0.86
C VAL A 154 -0.58 7.68 -2.18
N ASP A 155 -1.65 8.24 -2.72
CA ASP A 155 -1.63 9.07 -3.93
C ASP A 155 -0.63 10.24 -3.79
N ALA A 156 -0.74 11.02 -2.72
CA ALA A 156 0.14 12.15 -2.45
C ALA A 156 1.62 11.71 -2.37
N ILE A 157 1.90 10.56 -1.74
CA ILE A 157 3.26 10.01 -1.61
C ILE A 157 3.83 9.59 -2.97
N LEU A 158 3.03 8.94 -3.81
CA LEU A 158 3.48 8.53 -5.14
C LEU A 158 3.83 9.75 -6.01
N LEU A 159 3.02 10.81 -5.92
CA LEU A 159 3.28 12.09 -6.59
C LEU A 159 4.54 12.78 -6.06
N ALA A 160 4.68 12.92 -4.73
CA ALA A 160 5.80 13.65 -4.12
C ALA A 160 7.16 12.97 -4.29
N THR A 161 7.18 11.63 -4.36
CA THR A 161 8.43 10.85 -4.32
C THR A 161 8.86 10.31 -5.68
N GLY A 162 8.00 10.39 -6.70
CA GLY A 162 8.17 9.66 -7.97
C GLY A 162 7.95 8.15 -7.81
N GLY A 163 7.27 7.73 -6.73
CA GLY A 163 7.03 6.32 -6.41
C GLY A 163 6.18 5.58 -7.44
N SER A 164 5.40 6.28 -8.26
CA SER A 164 4.61 5.71 -9.37
C SER A 164 5.47 5.01 -10.42
N PHE A 165 6.78 5.30 -10.46
CA PHE A 165 7.73 4.53 -11.26
C PHE A 165 7.82 3.07 -10.80
N PHE A 166 7.72 2.81 -9.49
CA PHE A 166 7.89 1.50 -8.87
C PHE A 166 6.58 0.81 -8.49
N PHE A 167 5.55 1.58 -8.17
CA PHE A 167 4.27 1.07 -7.66
C PHE A 167 3.10 1.46 -8.54
N THR A 168 2.03 0.68 -8.48
CA THR A 168 0.72 1.04 -9.06
C THR A 168 -0.33 1.26 -7.96
N GLN A 169 -1.37 2.01 -8.28
CA GLN A 169 -2.49 2.30 -7.37
C GLN A 169 -3.84 1.79 -7.90
N ASP A 170 -3.98 1.65 -9.22
CA ASP A 170 -5.27 1.42 -9.91
C ASP A 170 -5.99 0.12 -9.54
N LEU A 171 -5.31 -0.76 -8.82
CA LEU A 171 -5.80 -2.09 -8.50
C LEU A 171 -6.21 -2.25 -7.03
N GLU A 172 -5.97 -1.25 -6.17
CA GLU A 172 -6.40 -1.30 -4.75
C GLU A 172 -7.92 -1.49 -4.58
N ASP A 173 -8.73 -1.08 -5.56
CA ASP A 173 -10.19 -1.06 -5.47
C ASP A 173 -10.87 -2.37 -5.92
N ASN A 174 -10.12 -3.27 -6.58
CA ASN A 174 -10.61 -4.59 -7.02
C ASN A 174 -10.11 -5.74 -6.15
N VAL A 175 -9.23 -5.45 -5.21
CA VAL A 175 -8.90 -6.39 -4.15
C VAL A 175 -10.05 -6.26 -3.15
N GLU A 176 -10.84 -7.33 -3.02
CA GLU A 176 -11.17 -7.78 -1.68
C GLU A 176 -9.83 -7.77 -0.95
N THR A 177 -9.54 -6.71 -0.20
CA THR A 177 -8.35 -6.65 0.64
C THR A 177 -8.32 -8.00 1.31
N TYR A 178 -7.35 -8.83 0.97
CA TYR A 178 -7.00 -9.99 1.76
C TYR A 178 -6.61 -9.36 3.09
N GLN A 179 -7.62 -9.20 3.94
CA GLN A 179 -7.46 -8.88 5.34
C GLN A 179 -6.37 -9.80 5.80
N GLU A 180 -5.35 -9.21 6.44
CA GLU A 180 -4.19 -9.86 7.02
C GLU A 180 -4.50 -11.32 7.24
N ASP A 181 -3.80 -12.18 6.50
CA ASP A 181 -4.16 -13.55 6.18
C ASP A 181 -4.22 -14.41 7.45
N SER A 182 -5.17 -14.14 8.34
CA SER A 182 -5.33 -14.79 9.61
C SER A 182 -5.73 -16.22 9.29
N ILE A 183 -5.11 -17.15 9.99
CA ILE A 183 -5.44 -18.56 9.87
C ILE A 183 -6.96 -18.77 9.90
N THR A 184 -7.46 -19.60 8.98
CA THR A 184 -8.90 -19.93 8.94
C THR A 184 -9.26 -20.90 10.05
N ASP A 185 -10.52 -20.88 10.51
CA ASP A 185 -11.01 -21.86 11.50
C ASP A 185 -10.83 -23.32 11.03
N ALA A 186 -10.94 -23.54 9.72
CA ALA A 186 -10.68 -24.84 9.10
C ALA A 186 -9.22 -25.28 9.27
N GLN A 187 -8.27 -24.37 9.04
CA GLN A 187 -6.84 -24.63 9.27
C GLN A 187 -6.52 -24.82 10.75
N ILE A 188 -7.08 -24.00 11.65
CA ILE A 188 -6.94 -24.18 13.10
C ILE A 188 -7.40 -25.58 13.50
N LYS A 189 -8.61 -25.97 13.08
CA LYS A 189 -9.17 -27.28 13.38
C LYS A 189 -8.32 -28.42 12.81
N LYS A 190 -7.81 -28.27 11.58
CA LYS A 190 -6.96 -29.28 10.95
C LYS A 190 -5.63 -29.46 11.70
N ILE A 191 -4.98 -28.37 12.10
CA ILE A 191 -3.77 -28.41 12.94
C ILE A 191 -4.10 -29.11 14.27
N SER A 192 -5.19 -28.75 14.94
CA SER A 192 -5.60 -29.39 16.21
C SER A 192 -5.78 -30.90 16.08
N VAL A 193 -6.39 -31.37 14.98
CA VAL A 193 -6.55 -32.81 14.71
C VAL A 193 -5.19 -33.48 14.50
N LEU A 194 -4.31 -32.90 13.68
CA LEU A 194 -3.00 -33.48 13.37
C LEU A 194 -2.08 -33.55 14.59
N VAL A 195 -2.06 -32.51 15.42
CA VAL A 195 -1.31 -32.49 16.69
C VAL A 195 -1.80 -33.61 17.61
N LYS A 196 -3.12 -33.79 17.72
CA LYS A 196 -3.72 -34.87 18.51
C LYS A 196 -3.37 -36.26 17.96
N GLU A 197 -3.44 -36.46 16.65
CA GLU A 197 -3.11 -37.75 16.00
C GLU A 197 -1.62 -38.11 16.11
N LEU A 198 -0.74 -37.10 16.12
CA LEU A 198 0.68 -37.30 16.38
C LEU A 198 0.98 -37.63 17.85
N GLY A 199 0.04 -37.39 18.76
CA GLY A 199 0.18 -37.58 20.20
C GLY A 199 0.99 -36.48 20.88
N TRP A 200 1.06 -35.29 20.26
CA TRP A 200 1.76 -34.15 20.84
C TRP A 200 0.88 -33.46 21.88
N SER A 201 1.49 -33.07 23.00
CA SER A 201 0.87 -32.15 23.95
C SER A 201 0.81 -30.73 23.38
N GLU A 202 -0.09 -29.92 23.94
CA GLU A 202 -0.20 -28.50 23.59
C GLU A 202 1.10 -27.73 23.82
N GLU A 203 1.87 -28.10 24.85
CA GLU A 203 3.12 -27.43 25.20
C GLU A 203 4.25 -27.78 24.22
N GLU A 204 4.38 -29.06 23.85
CA GLU A 204 5.34 -29.50 22.83
C GLU A 204 5.07 -28.85 21.47
N PHE A 205 3.78 -28.76 21.10
CA PHE A 205 3.38 -28.10 19.87
C PHE A 205 3.71 -26.60 19.90
N LYS A 206 3.43 -25.89 21.00
CA LYS A 206 3.79 -24.47 21.15
C LYS A 206 5.30 -24.24 21.05
N GLN A 207 6.11 -25.05 21.74
CA GLN A 207 7.57 -24.93 21.69
C GLN A 207 8.12 -25.18 20.29
N TRP A 208 7.56 -26.14 19.55
CA TRP A 208 7.90 -26.37 18.16
C TRP A 208 7.47 -25.20 17.26
N LEU A 209 6.26 -24.68 17.47
CA LEU A 209 5.72 -23.56 16.69
C LEU A 209 6.55 -22.28 16.86
N LYS A 210 7.01 -22.00 18.09
CA LYS A 210 7.92 -20.89 18.39
C LYS A 210 9.24 -21.00 17.63
N LYS A 211 9.78 -22.22 17.49
CA LYS A 211 11.02 -22.47 16.73
C LYS A 211 10.85 -22.34 15.22
N VAL A 212 9.73 -22.81 14.68
CA VAL A 212 9.52 -22.93 13.22
C VAL A 212 8.86 -21.70 12.60
N ALA A 213 7.97 -21.04 13.33
CA ALA A 213 7.15 -19.95 12.81
C ALA A 213 7.31 -18.64 13.60
N GLN A 214 8.11 -18.62 14.68
CA GLN A 214 8.32 -17.45 15.56
C GLN A 214 7.02 -16.88 16.15
N VAL A 215 6.02 -17.74 16.37
CA VAL A 215 4.73 -17.38 16.98
C VAL A 215 4.44 -18.27 18.19
N GLU A 216 3.67 -17.76 19.14
CA GLU A 216 3.36 -18.49 20.40
C GLU A 216 2.02 -19.22 20.32
N SER A 217 1.17 -18.83 19.38
CA SER A 217 -0.15 -19.41 19.20
C SER A 217 -0.41 -19.79 17.75
N ARG A 218 -1.10 -20.91 17.53
CA ARG A 218 -1.62 -21.27 16.20
C ARG A 218 -2.56 -20.21 15.63
N ARG A 219 -3.17 -19.37 16.47
CA ARG A 219 -4.04 -18.25 16.06
C ARG A 219 -3.26 -17.06 15.50
N GLU A 220 -1.97 -16.97 15.80
CA GLU A 220 -1.06 -15.93 15.28
C GLU A 220 -0.46 -16.33 13.91
N LEU A 221 -0.71 -17.55 13.44
CA LEU A 221 -0.24 -17.99 12.14
C LEU A 221 -0.94 -17.24 11.02
N LYS A 222 -0.16 -16.84 10.02
CA LYS A 222 -0.69 -16.46 8.70
C LYS A 222 -1.15 -17.71 7.93
N LYS A 223 -2.09 -17.60 6.99
CA LYS A 223 -2.60 -18.75 6.20
C LYS A 223 -1.48 -19.51 5.50
N SER A 224 -0.49 -18.80 4.96
CA SER A 224 0.69 -19.42 4.32
C SER A 224 1.55 -20.21 5.30
N GLN A 225 1.75 -19.69 6.52
CA GLN A 225 2.44 -20.42 7.60
C GLN A 225 1.61 -21.62 8.07
N ALA A 226 0.30 -21.47 8.19
CA ALA A 226 -0.62 -22.54 8.57
C ALA A 226 -0.61 -23.70 7.56
N SER A 227 -0.61 -23.42 6.26
CA SER A 227 -0.53 -24.45 5.21
C SER A 227 0.77 -25.25 5.29
N ARG A 228 1.92 -24.58 5.50
CA ARG A 228 3.22 -25.25 5.68
C ARG A 228 3.27 -26.11 6.95
N VAL A 229 2.69 -25.61 8.04
CA VAL A 229 2.57 -26.37 9.30
C VAL A 229 1.72 -27.63 9.10
N ILE A 230 0.57 -27.50 8.42
CA ILE A 230 -0.31 -28.64 8.12
C ILE A 230 0.42 -29.70 7.30
N GLU A 231 1.09 -29.29 6.22
CA GLU A 231 1.86 -30.19 5.35
C GLU A 231 2.95 -30.95 6.13
N TYR A 232 3.72 -30.25 6.96
CA TYR A 232 4.73 -30.87 7.80
C TYR A 232 4.15 -31.92 8.75
N LEU A 233 3.07 -31.57 9.47
CA LEU A 233 2.43 -32.49 10.42
C LEU A 233 1.84 -33.70 9.72
N GLN A 234 1.26 -33.54 8.52
CA GLN A 234 0.76 -34.65 7.70
C GLN A 234 1.87 -35.59 7.27
N ASN A 235 2.98 -35.05 6.77
CA ASN A 235 4.14 -35.85 6.36
C ASN A 235 4.72 -36.63 7.54
N LYS A 236 4.83 -35.99 8.71
CA LYS A 236 5.29 -36.63 9.94
C LYS A 236 4.36 -37.74 10.43
N LEU A 237 3.05 -37.52 10.31
CA LEU A 237 2.05 -38.52 10.67
C LEU A 237 2.08 -39.72 9.72
N ASN A 238 2.27 -39.48 8.42
CA ASN A 238 2.39 -40.54 7.42
C ASN A 238 3.63 -41.40 7.65
N GLN A 239 4.78 -40.80 8.01
CA GLN A 239 5.99 -41.53 8.40
C GLN A 239 5.76 -42.40 9.64
N LYS A 240 5.03 -41.88 10.65
CA LYS A 240 4.67 -42.63 11.86
C LYS A 240 3.74 -43.81 11.60
N LYS A 241 2.90 -43.76 10.56
CA LYS A 241 2.00 -44.86 10.17
C LYS A 241 2.67 -45.95 9.32
N GLN A 242 3.84 -45.65 8.76
CA GLN A 242 4.65 -46.58 7.96
C GLN A 242 5.77 -47.24 8.79
N SER A 243 5.92 -46.85 10.05
CA SER A 243 6.85 -47.41 11.04
C SER A 243 6.09 -48.27 12.04
#